data_AF-A0A1F3WTC8-F1
#
_entry.id   AF-A0A1F3WTC8-F1
#
_cell.length_a   1.000
_cell.length_b   1.000
_cell.length_c   1.000
_cell.angle_alpha   90.00
_cell.angle_beta   90.00
_cell.angle_gamma   90.00
#
_symmetry.space_group_name_H-M   'P 1'
#
loop_
_entity.id
_entity.type
_entity.pdbx_description
1 polymer ?
#
loop_
_entity_poly.entity_id
_entity_poly.type
_entity_poly.pdbx_seq_one_letter_code
_entity_poly.pdbx_strand_id
1 'polypeptide(L)'
;MKSIFACMVAAGLTFAGSALAADMPELVKKLNCTACHALDKRKLGPSFQEVANKYKGDANAAAKLQVKISRGGSGSWGTMPMPANDAAGTKQAEIKEIVAFILGLAK
;
A
#
# COMPACT_ATOMS: atom_id res chain seq x y z
N MET A 1 -55.52 18.30 28.73
CA MET A 1 -55.24 16.86 28.88
C MET A 1 -55.04 16.22 27.52
N LYS A 2 -53.79 15.99 27.12
CA LYS A 2 -53.27 14.81 26.40
C LYS A 2 -51.88 15.14 25.86
N SER A 3 -50.90 14.82 26.69
CA SER A 3 -49.48 14.75 26.35
C SER A 3 -49.27 13.56 25.41
N ILE A 4 -48.60 13.74 24.26
CA ILE A 4 -48.03 12.63 23.49
C ILE A 4 -46.66 13.06 22.91
N PHE A 5 -45.63 12.53 23.56
CA PHE A 5 -44.37 11.99 23.04
C PHE A 5 -43.50 12.78 22.05
N ALA A 6 -42.37 13.24 22.58
CA ALA A 6 -41.10 13.34 21.89
C ALA A 6 -40.59 11.96 21.44
N CYS A 7 -40.03 11.85 20.24
CA CYS A 7 -38.95 10.92 19.89
C CYS A 7 -38.44 11.11 18.46
N MET A 8 -37.10 11.22 18.31
CA MET A 8 -36.28 10.59 17.25
C MET A 8 -36.48 11.08 15.78
N VAL A 9 -35.47 11.30 14.94
CA VAL A 9 -34.10 10.77 14.83
C VAL A 9 -33.24 11.80 14.08
N ALA A 10 -32.04 12.08 14.59
CA ALA A 10 -30.99 12.72 13.80
C ALA A 10 -30.47 11.72 12.76
N ALA A 11 -30.84 11.90 11.49
CA ALA A 11 -30.29 11.12 10.38
C ALA A 11 -28.87 11.62 10.05
N GLY A 12 -27.89 11.21 10.86
CA GLY A 12 -26.49 11.33 10.51
C GLY A 12 -26.21 10.47 9.28
N LEU A 13 -25.88 11.12 8.16
CA LEU A 13 -25.28 10.45 7.01
C LEU A 13 -23.94 9.87 7.46
N THR A 14 -23.95 8.61 7.88
CA THR A 14 -22.73 7.83 7.98
C THR A 14 -22.30 7.52 6.55
N PHE A 15 -21.33 8.29 6.05
CA PHE A 15 -20.55 7.91 4.89
C PHE A 15 -19.78 6.66 5.30
N ALA A 16 -20.38 5.49 5.09
CA ALA A 16 -19.68 4.22 5.09
C ALA A 16 -18.69 4.30 3.92
N GLY A 17 -17.48 4.79 4.19
CA GLY A 17 -16.38 4.75 3.26
C GLY A 17 -16.14 3.29 2.93
N SER A 18 -16.58 2.88 1.75
CA SER A 18 -16.24 1.60 1.15
C SER A 18 -14.74 1.48 1.25
N ALA A 19 -14.25 0.59 2.12
CA ALA A 19 -12.89 0.12 2.05
C ALA A 19 -12.79 -0.53 0.66
N LEU A 20 -12.31 0.23 -0.34
CA LEU A 20 -11.93 -0.33 -1.62
C LEU A 20 -10.94 -1.44 -1.28
N ALA A 21 -11.40 -2.69 -1.41
CA ALA A 21 -10.50 -3.81 -1.57
C ALA A 21 -9.75 -3.50 -2.86
N ALA A 22 -8.61 -2.83 -2.75
CA ALA A 22 -7.77 -2.57 -3.90
C ALA A 22 -7.34 -3.93 -4.43
N ASP A 23 -7.86 -4.32 -5.59
CA ASP A 23 -7.45 -5.54 -6.24
C ASP A 23 -5.95 -5.49 -6.49
N MET A 24 -5.24 -6.53 -6.05
CA MET A 24 -3.80 -6.64 -6.24
C MET A 24 -3.49 -6.65 -7.75
N PRO A 25 -2.68 -5.71 -8.27
CA PRO A 25 -2.34 -5.68 -9.69
C PRO A 25 -1.74 -7.01 -10.12
N GLU A 26 -2.11 -7.49 -11.31
CA GLU A 26 -1.56 -8.75 -11.86
C GLU A 26 -0.03 -8.70 -11.93
N LEU A 27 0.52 -7.52 -12.20
CA LEU A 27 1.95 -7.30 -12.25
C LEU A 27 2.67 -7.62 -10.94
N VAL A 28 2.04 -7.36 -9.79
CA VAL A 28 2.60 -7.69 -8.47
C VAL A 28 2.72 -9.21 -8.29
N LYS A 29 1.79 -9.96 -8.86
CA LYS A 29 1.87 -11.44 -8.91
C LYS A 29 2.90 -11.90 -9.94
N LYS A 30 2.91 -11.31 -11.15
CA LYS A 30 3.83 -11.64 -12.25
C LYS A 30 5.30 -11.43 -11.89
N LEU A 31 5.60 -10.36 -11.15
CA LEU A 31 6.95 -10.07 -10.63
C LEU A 31 7.22 -10.72 -9.26
N ASN A 32 6.35 -11.64 -8.83
CA ASN A 32 6.48 -12.47 -7.64
C ASN A 32 6.67 -11.69 -6.32
N CYS A 33 6.19 -10.45 -6.23
CA CYS A 33 6.39 -9.64 -5.02
C CYS A 33 5.57 -10.21 -3.84
N THR A 34 4.50 -10.96 -4.12
CA THR A 34 3.65 -11.62 -3.12
C THR A 34 4.33 -12.77 -2.37
N ALA A 35 5.50 -13.24 -2.83
CA ALA A 35 6.30 -14.21 -2.12
C ALA A 35 6.82 -13.64 -0.79
N CYS A 36 7.22 -12.36 -0.79
CA CYS A 36 7.83 -11.70 0.36
C CYS A 36 6.93 -10.63 1.01
N HIS A 37 5.96 -10.09 0.27
CA HIS A 37 5.06 -9.04 0.72
C HIS A 37 3.60 -9.51 0.72
N ALA A 38 2.77 -8.85 1.52
CA ALA A 38 1.32 -8.97 1.46
C ALA A 38 0.69 -7.57 1.45
N LEU A 39 -0.61 -7.51 1.18
CA LEU A 39 -1.33 -6.24 1.14
C LEU A 39 -1.31 -5.52 2.50
N ASP A 40 -1.69 -6.24 3.56
CA ASP A 40 -2.02 -5.69 4.88
C ASP A 40 -1.13 -6.23 6.02
N LYS A 41 -0.61 -7.45 5.88
CA LYS A 41 0.24 -8.10 6.89
C LYS A 41 1.71 -8.23 6.48
N ARG A 42 2.59 -8.19 7.48
CA ARG A 42 4.01 -8.49 7.31
C ARG A 42 4.21 -9.97 6.97
N LYS A 43 5.20 -10.24 6.11
CA LYS A 43 5.71 -11.59 5.84
C LYS A 43 7.22 -11.57 6.06
N LEU A 44 8.00 -11.71 4.99
CA LEU A 44 9.44 -11.48 4.99
C LEU A 44 9.74 -9.97 4.91
N GLY A 45 8.98 -9.26 4.07
CA GLY A 45 8.99 -7.81 4.00
C GLY A 45 7.81 -7.15 4.75
N PRO A 46 7.80 -5.81 4.82
CA PRO A 46 6.64 -5.05 5.28
C PRO A 46 5.42 -5.30 4.37
N SER A 47 4.21 -5.05 4.89
CA SER A 47 3.03 -5.02 4.03
C SER A 47 3.08 -3.83 3.07
N PHE A 48 2.38 -3.92 1.93
CA PHE A 48 2.29 -2.81 0.99
C PHE A 48 1.64 -1.58 1.64
N GLN A 49 0.63 -1.79 2.50
CA GLN A 49 0.02 -0.71 3.28
C GLN A 49 1.00 -0.04 4.27
N GLU A 50 1.85 -0.80 4.95
CA GLU A 50 2.88 -0.21 5.82
C GLU A 50 3.85 0.65 5.03
N VAL A 51 4.27 0.20 3.84
CA VAL A 51 5.12 1.00 2.95
C VAL A 51 4.41 2.27 2.54
N ALA A 52 3.16 2.17 2.10
CA ALA A 52 2.34 3.31 1.71
C ALA A 52 2.26 4.36 2.83
N ASN A 53 1.93 3.91 4.04
CA ASN A 53 1.77 4.78 5.20
C ASN A 53 3.09 5.42 5.65
N LYS A 54 4.21 4.68 5.61
CA LYS A 54 5.54 5.23 5.96
C LYS A 54 5.96 6.37 5.03
N TYR A 55 5.62 6.27 3.75
CA TYR A 55 6.01 7.24 2.72
C TYR A 55 4.91 8.27 2.40
N LYS A 56 3.80 8.27 3.13
CA LYS A 56 2.72 9.24 2.95
C LYS A 56 3.24 10.67 3.13
N GLY A 57 3.00 11.53 2.14
CA GLY A 57 3.44 12.93 2.15
C GLY A 57 4.91 13.17 1.76
N ASP A 58 5.70 12.13 1.50
CA ASP A 58 7.07 12.30 0.98
C ASP A 58 7.03 12.49 -0.54
N ALA A 59 7.32 13.71 -1.01
CA ALA A 59 7.37 14.05 -2.43
C ALA A 59 8.39 13.20 -3.23
N ASN A 60 9.38 12.62 -2.56
CA ASN A 60 10.41 11.78 -3.16
C ASN A 60 10.13 10.27 -3.01
N ALA A 61 8.98 9.88 -2.44
CA ALA A 61 8.65 8.48 -2.17
C ALA A 61 8.76 7.59 -3.40
N ALA A 62 8.21 8.05 -4.53
CA ALA A 62 8.19 7.26 -5.76
C ALA A 62 9.61 6.94 -6.24
N ALA A 63 10.50 7.93 -6.33
CA ALA A 63 11.88 7.74 -6.76
C ALA A 63 12.66 6.83 -5.78
N LYS A 64 12.50 7.04 -4.47
CA LYS A 64 13.16 6.21 -3.43
C LYS A 64 12.75 4.74 -3.53
N LEU A 65 11.45 4.49 -3.68
CA LEU A 65 10.92 3.13 -3.79
C LEU A 65 11.32 2.45 -5.09
N GLN A 66 11.32 3.16 -6.22
CA GLN A 66 11.80 2.62 -7.50
C GLN A 66 13.25 2.15 -7.40
N VAL A 67 14.13 2.98 -6.85
CA VAL A 67 15.55 2.62 -6.63
C VAL A 67 15.66 1.42 -5.69
N LYS A 68 14.89 1.40 -4.60
CA LYS A 68 14.91 0.28 -3.65
C LYS A 68 14.43 -1.04 -4.26
N ILE A 69 13.35 -1.03 -5.04
CA ILE A 69 12.83 -2.24 -5.69
C ILE A 69 13.81 -2.73 -6.75
N SER A 70 14.34 -1.83 -7.58
CA SER A 70 15.28 -2.18 -8.64
C SER A 70 16.58 -2.77 -8.09
N ARG A 71 17.21 -2.08 -7.12
CA ARG A 71 18.55 -2.44 -6.63
C ARG A 71 18.56 -3.32 -5.39
N GLY A 72 17.42 -3.48 -4.72
CA GLY A 72 17.33 -4.17 -3.45
C GLY A 72 17.99 -3.40 -2.30
N GLY A 73 18.28 -4.11 -1.21
CA GLY A 73 19.02 -3.62 -0.05
C GLY A 73 18.35 -3.93 1.29
N SER A 74 19.01 -3.54 2.37
CA SER A 74 18.58 -3.77 3.76
C SER A 74 18.45 -2.46 4.56
N GLY A 75 18.06 -2.56 5.83
CA GLY A 75 18.12 -1.46 6.82
C GLY A 75 16.86 -0.60 6.92
N SER A 76 16.02 -0.53 5.88
CA SER A 76 14.81 0.31 5.92
C SER A 76 13.68 -0.27 6.78
N TRP A 77 13.68 -1.59 6.98
CA TRP A 77 12.59 -2.33 7.64
C TRP A 77 13.08 -3.48 8.54
N GLY A 78 14.40 -3.53 8.78
CA GLY A 78 15.07 -4.62 9.50
C GLY A 78 16.39 -5.03 8.83
N THR A 79 16.96 -6.13 9.32
CA THR A 79 18.24 -6.68 8.85
C THR A 79 18.09 -7.53 7.59
N MET A 80 16.90 -8.05 7.31
CA MET A 80 16.64 -8.88 6.13
C MET A 80 16.78 -8.04 4.84
N PRO A 81 17.66 -8.42 3.91
CA PRO A 81 17.81 -7.71 2.64
C PRO A 81 16.70 -8.10 1.66
N MET A 82 16.17 -7.11 0.94
CA MET A 82 15.38 -7.36 -0.26
C MET A 82 16.34 -7.57 -1.45
N PRO A 83 16.22 -8.66 -2.23
CA PRO A 83 17.00 -8.85 -3.44
C PRO A 83 16.75 -7.75 -4.48
N ALA A 84 17.69 -7.57 -5.42
CA ALA A 84 17.47 -6.71 -6.57
C ALA A 84 16.39 -7.31 -7.49
N ASN A 85 15.30 -6.59 -7.73
CA ASN A 85 14.21 -7.07 -8.61
C ASN A 85 14.41 -6.63 -10.06
N ASP A 86 15.41 -5.79 -10.34
CA ASP A 86 15.76 -5.36 -11.70
C ASP A 86 17.26 -5.17 -11.87
N ALA A 87 18.02 -6.25 -11.68
CA ALA A 87 19.48 -6.25 -11.82
C ALA A 87 19.95 -5.81 -13.22
N ALA A 88 19.13 -6.02 -14.26
CA ALA A 88 19.42 -5.65 -15.64
C ALA A 88 18.90 -4.24 -16.03
N GLY A 89 18.14 -3.56 -15.16
CA GLY A 89 17.56 -2.24 -15.46
C GLY A 89 16.45 -2.26 -16.53
N THR A 90 15.83 -3.41 -16.77
CA THR A 90 14.86 -3.64 -17.85
C THR A 90 13.40 -3.58 -17.41
N LYS A 91 13.12 -3.47 -16.10
CA LYS A 91 11.78 -3.54 -15.51
C LYS A 91 11.31 -2.22 -14.90
N GLN A 92 11.92 -1.10 -15.30
CA GLN A 92 11.67 0.20 -14.68
C GLN A 92 10.21 0.67 -14.84
N ALA A 93 9.58 0.36 -15.98
CA ALA A 93 8.18 0.70 -16.23
C ALA A 93 7.26 -0.07 -15.28
N GLU A 94 7.46 -1.38 -15.16
CA GLU A 94 6.71 -2.24 -14.25
C GLU A 94 6.91 -1.85 -12.78
N ILE A 95 8.16 -1.55 -12.40
CA ILE A 95 8.47 -1.07 -11.04
C ILE A 95 7.74 0.24 -10.76
N LYS A 96 7.67 1.17 -11.72
CA LYS A 96 6.94 2.43 -11.56
C LYS A 96 5.45 2.19 -11.29
N GLU A 97 4.82 1.26 -12.01
CA GLU A 97 3.42 0.88 -11.78
C GLU A 97 3.19 0.27 -10.39
N ILE A 98 4.08 -0.65 -9.97
CA ILE A 98 4.01 -1.25 -8.62
C ILE A 98 4.15 -0.17 -7.54
N VAL A 99 5.07 0.78 -7.72
CA VAL A 99 5.27 1.87 -6.76
C VAL A 99 4.05 2.78 -6.69
N ALA A 100 3.44 3.11 -7.83
CA ALA A 100 2.21 3.89 -7.86
C ALA A 100 1.07 3.18 -7.13
N PHE A 101 0.92 1.87 -7.36
CA PHE A 101 -0.03 1.05 -6.62
C PHE A 101 0.23 1.10 -5.11
N ILE A 102 1.46 0.84 -4.66
CA ILE A 102 1.82 0.85 -3.25
C ILE A 102 1.48 2.19 -2.61
N LEU A 103 1.92 3.31 -3.20
CA LEU A 103 1.67 4.64 -2.64
C LEU A 103 0.18 5.03 -2.62
N GLY A 104 -0.62 4.46 -3.53
CA GLY A 104 -2.07 4.62 -3.55
C GLY A 104 -2.80 3.90 -2.39
N LEU A 105 -2.12 3.02 -1.65
CA LEU A 105 -2.71 2.32 -0.49
C LEU A 105 -2.66 3.12 0.82
N ALA A 106 -2.03 4.30 0.82
CA ALA A 106 -1.89 5.11 2.02
C ALA A 106 -3.27 5.59 2.50
N LYS A 107 -3.56 5.40 3.79
CA LYS A 107 -4.78 5.90 4.45
C LYS A 107 -4.49 7.20 5.15
#